data_AF-A0A9X7BPX7-F1
#
_entry.id   AF-A0A9X7BPX7-F1
#
_cell.length_a   1.000
_cell.length_b   1.000
_cell.length_c   1.000
_cell.angle_alpha   90.00
_cell.angle_beta   90.00
_cell.angle_gamma   90.00
#
_symmetry.space_group_name_H-M   'P 1'
#
loop_
_entity.id
_entity.type
_entity.pdbx_description
1 polymer ?
#
loop_
_entity_poly.entity_id
_entity_poly.type
_entity_poly.pdbx_seq_one_letter_code
_entity_poly.pdbx_strand_id
1 'polypeptide(L)'
;MACKISELGAVIAAEIGSTETPADSNKTKYGKWYGQDGQPWCDMFQAWCANQVGATDICGKFAYTPYHASFFKNKGAWYTNPQKGDYAFFHNGKRICHIGWVEKVIDSDTVQTIEGNTGSGSNADGGQVQRRKRSISGTPKWKIVGFGRPEYLDEVSTGESGNAAPKVRKHIVQEGETLFLIGKQYGVNEEEMKKANPGIDAKNLEIGSTVNIPIDAREPGNATPKVRKHIVQEGETLFLIGKQYGVNEEEMKKANPDIDAKNLEIGSTVNIPIDAREPSNDPASAFLYRVHHYGNRNDTIEAIARKFKIKQATIKDANPGINNKPSEGTIIVIPTASIPISSEHVVITSIHHKVWNFFINEGFSATATAGIMGNLQQESRMKPTTYQDRGGPGRGIGQWETPGRWDKLKSSAHGREWDLQFQLEYILKDLKGETGWVGATFLNAFGGYESLKKMSIYQAVIAFECSFELAGDPGFLDRFAFANSIYRSLESNVGE
;
A
#
# COMPACT_ATOMS: atom_id res chain seq x y z
N MET A 1 2.00 10.15 -5.83
CA MET A 1 3.32 10.20 -6.50
C MET A 1 4.39 10.53 -5.46
N ALA A 2 5.65 10.13 -5.64
CA ALA A 2 6.71 10.34 -4.65
C ALA A 2 7.55 11.59 -4.98
N CYS A 3 7.79 12.48 -4.01
CA CYS A 3 8.37 13.82 -4.21
C CYS A 3 9.49 14.09 -3.18
N LYS A 4 10.59 14.71 -3.60
CA LYS A 4 11.70 15.11 -2.69
C LYS A 4 11.41 16.45 -2.02
N ILE A 5 11.95 16.64 -0.80
CA ILE A 5 11.87 17.92 -0.07
C ILE A 5 12.41 19.08 -0.93
N SER A 6 13.51 18.85 -1.65
CA SER A 6 14.16 19.84 -2.51
C SER A 6 13.31 20.26 -3.70
N GLU A 7 12.56 19.34 -4.30
CA GLU A 7 11.68 19.64 -5.46
C GLU A 7 10.52 20.54 -5.03
N LEU A 8 9.83 20.18 -3.95
CA LEU A 8 8.76 21.00 -3.41
C LEU A 8 9.30 22.34 -2.88
N GLY A 9 10.41 22.30 -2.16
CA GLY A 9 11.07 23.49 -1.61
C GLY A 9 11.48 24.48 -2.69
N ALA A 10 11.97 24.00 -3.84
CA ALA A 10 12.31 24.85 -4.99
C ALA A 10 11.08 25.55 -5.57
N VAL A 11 9.95 24.83 -5.73
CA VAL A 11 8.69 25.44 -6.20
C VAL A 11 8.16 26.47 -5.19
N ILE A 12 8.16 26.15 -3.90
CA ILE A 12 7.70 27.08 -2.86
C ILE A 12 8.58 28.34 -2.79
N ALA A 13 9.91 28.17 -2.87
CA ALA A 13 10.85 29.29 -2.82
C ALA A 13 10.78 30.19 -4.07
N ALA A 14 10.48 29.62 -5.24
CA ALA A 14 10.32 30.38 -6.48
C ALA A 14 9.13 31.36 -6.43
N GLU A 15 8.17 31.13 -5.54
CA GLU A 15 6.97 31.95 -5.41
C GLU A 15 7.16 33.15 -4.46
N ILE A 16 8.29 33.26 -3.76
CA ILE A 16 8.58 34.38 -2.87
C ILE A 16 8.50 35.71 -3.62
N GLY A 17 7.74 36.66 -3.07
CA GLY A 17 7.46 37.95 -3.70
C GLY A 17 6.19 37.97 -4.55
N SER A 18 5.54 36.82 -4.78
CA SER A 18 4.20 36.80 -5.41
C SER A 18 3.18 37.50 -4.52
N THR A 19 2.34 38.33 -5.14
CA THR A 19 1.32 39.14 -4.48
C THR A 19 -0.07 38.86 -5.06
N GLU A 20 -1.11 39.20 -4.31
CA GLU A 20 -2.47 39.29 -4.84
C GLU A 20 -2.64 40.44 -5.84
N THR A 21 -3.59 40.31 -6.77
CA THR A 21 -3.83 41.34 -7.78
C THR A 21 -5.34 41.46 -8.09
N PRO A 22 -5.99 42.61 -7.78
CA PRO A 22 -5.42 43.81 -7.13
C PRO A 22 -4.94 43.57 -5.68
N ALA A 23 -4.18 44.51 -5.12
CA ALA A 23 -3.81 44.48 -3.70
C ALA A 23 -5.07 44.42 -2.80
N ASP A 24 -4.96 43.75 -1.65
CA ASP A 24 -6.02 43.53 -0.65
C ASP A 24 -7.27 42.80 -1.19
N SER A 25 -7.15 42.09 -2.31
CA SER A 25 -8.29 41.44 -2.96
C SER A 25 -8.42 39.94 -2.69
N ASN A 26 -7.39 39.30 -2.12
CA ASN A 26 -7.21 37.86 -2.04
C ASN A 26 -7.27 37.12 -3.40
N LYS A 27 -7.21 37.85 -4.52
CA LYS A 27 -7.21 37.26 -5.87
C LYS A 27 -5.80 36.88 -6.28
N THR A 28 -5.60 35.59 -6.56
CA THR A 28 -4.28 35.02 -6.86
C THR A 28 -4.39 33.90 -7.88
N LYS A 29 -3.27 33.58 -8.54
CA LYS A 29 -3.19 32.39 -9.40
C LYS A 29 -3.51 31.10 -8.63
N TYR A 30 -3.21 31.04 -7.33
CA TYR A 30 -3.48 29.88 -6.48
C TYR A 30 -4.98 29.74 -6.18
N GLY A 31 -5.65 30.83 -5.80
CA GLY A 31 -7.10 30.86 -5.57
C GLY A 31 -7.88 30.52 -6.84
N LYS A 32 -7.46 31.09 -7.98
CA LYS A 32 -8.04 30.77 -9.30
C LYS A 32 -7.87 29.31 -9.69
N TRP A 33 -6.68 28.72 -9.47
CA TRP A 33 -6.44 27.29 -9.72
C TRP A 33 -7.28 26.39 -8.80
N TYR A 34 -7.43 26.78 -7.54
CA TYR A 34 -8.21 26.03 -6.57
C TYR A 34 -9.73 26.12 -6.83
N GLY A 35 -10.18 27.17 -7.51
CA GLY A 35 -11.59 27.47 -7.74
C GLY A 35 -12.25 28.32 -6.65
N GLN A 36 -11.46 28.97 -5.79
CA GLN A 36 -11.92 29.85 -4.70
C GLN A 36 -11.15 31.19 -4.69
N ASP A 37 -11.05 31.81 -5.87
CA ASP A 37 -10.34 33.08 -6.03
C ASP A 37 -10.99 34.22 -5.21
N GLY A 38 -10.18 35.07 -4.57
CA GLY A 38 -10.67 36.11 -3.66
C GLY A 38 -10.93 35.64 -2.22
N GLN A 39 -10.56 34.41 -1.85
CA GLN A 39 -10.57 33.90 -0.47
C GLN A 39 -9.14 33.85 0.11
N PRO A 40 -8.98 33.88 1.46
CA PRO A 40 -7.67 33.73 2.09
C PRO A 40 -6.92 32.50 1.59
N TRP A 41 -5.70 32.71 1.09
CA TRP A 41 -5.07 31.76 0.17
C TRP A 41 -3.81 31.08 0.69
N CYS A 42 -3.49 31.22 1.99
CA CYS A 42 -2.30 30.60 2.59
C CYS A 42 -2.20 29.09 2.35
N ASP A 43 -3.31 28.37 2.47
CA ASP A 43 -3.37 26.91 2.28
C ASP A 43 -3.47 26.52 0.80
N MET A 44 -4.23 27.31 0.02
CA MET A 44 -4.33 27.14 -1.43
C MET A 44 -2.98 27.32 -2.13
N PHE A 45 -2.13 28.22 -1.61
CA PHE A 45 -0.74 28.37 -2.04
C PHE A 45 0.06 27.09 -1.83
N GLN A 46 0.04 26.53 -0.62
CA GLN A 46 0.76 25.29 -0.32
C GLN A 46 0.26 24.11 -1.18
N ALA A 47 -1.07 24.02 -1.37
CA ALA A 47 -1.69 23.02 -2.23
C ALA A 47 -1.31 23.18 -3.71
N TRP A 48 -1.23 24.43 -4.19
CA TRP A 48 -0.80 24.73 -5.56
C TRP A 48 0.65 24.32 -5.80
N CYS A 49 1.55 24.64 -4.86
CA CYS A 49 2.96 24.24 -4.92
C CYS A 49 3.11 22.71 -4.91
N ALA A 50 2.39 22.01 -4.02
CA ALA A 50 2.37 20.55 -3.98
C ALA A 50 1.86 19.94 -5.30
N ASN A 51 0.87 20.56 -5.94
CA ASN A 51 0.37 20.10 -7.24
C ASN A 51 1.39 20.23 -8.37
N GLN A 52 2.25 21.26 -8.36
CA GLN A 52 3.27 21.42 -9.41
C GLN A 52 4.26 20.26 -9.46
N VAL A 53 4.48 19.60 -8.31
CA VAL A 53 5.39 18.46 -8.16
C VAL A 53 4.65 17.13 -8.01
N GLY A 54 3.33 17.09 -8.27
CA GLY A 54 2.52 15.87 -8.16
C GLY A 54 2.43 15.28 -6.75
N ALA A 55 2.64 16.11 -5.71
CA ALA A 55 2.77 15.68 -4.31
C ALA A 55 1.51 15.91 -3.47
N THR A 56 0.35 16.20 -4.08
CA THR A 56 -0.92 16.44 -3.34
C THR A 56 -1.35 15.24 -2.49
N ASP A 57 -0.95 14.03 -2.85
CA ASP A 57 -1.27 12.82 -2.07
C ASP A 57 -0.60 12.82 -0.69
N ILE A 58 0.62 13.36 -0.60
CA ILE A 58 1.44 13.38 0.63
C ILE A 58 1.38 14.73 1.36
N CYS A 59 1.17 15.83 0.61
CA CYS A 59 1.10 17.19 1.14
C CYS A 59 -0.33 17.70 1.32
N GLY A 60 -1.35 17.05 0.77
CA GLY A 60 -2.73 17.53 0.81
C GLY A 60 -3.09 18.57 -0.27
N LYS A 61 -4.39 18.71 -0.55
CA LYS A 61 -4.96 19.77 -1.38
C LYS A 61 -6.11 20.42 -0.61
N PHE A 62 -5.82 21.51 0.08
CA PHE A 62 -6.75 22.17 1.00
C PHE A 62 -6.80 23.69 0.81
N ALA A 63 -7.95 24.28 1.16
CA ALA A 63 -8.12 25.73 1.33
C ALA A 63 -8.38 26.10 2.81
N TYR A 64 -8.54 25.11 3.69
CA TYR A 64 -8.92 25.30 5.09
C TYR A 64 -7.94 24.60 6.03
N THR A 65 -7.13 25.41 6.73
CA THR A 65 -5.99 24.95 7.52
C THR A 65 -6.32 23.96 8.66
N PRO A 66 -7.49 23.99 9.34
CA PRO A 66 -7.87 22.92 10.27
C PRO A 66 -8.04 21.55 9.62
N TYR A 67 -8.55 21.49 8.38
CA TYR A 67 -8.70 20.22 7.66
C TYR A 67 -7.34 19.69 7.22
N HIS A 68 -6.46 20.57 6.77
CA HIS A 68 -5.09 20.19 6.43
C HIS A 68 -4.31 19.68 7.67
N ALA A 69 -4.48 20.31 8.83
CA ALA A 69 -3.91 19.77 10.07
C ALA A 69 -4.50 18.40 10.44
N SER A 70 -5.81 18.22 10.27
CA SER A 70 -6.48 16.94 10.54
C SER A 70 -6.02 15.84 9.58
N PHE A 71 -5.74 16.15 8.33
CA PHE A 71 -5.14 15.24 7.36
C PHE A 71 -3.82 14.65 7.87
N PHE A 72 -2.90 15.48 8.37
CA PHE A 72 -1.64 14.97 8.92
C PHE A 72 -1.84 14.20 10.23
N LYS A 73 -2.76 14.63 11.10
CA LYS A 73 -3.09 13.88 12.33
C LYS A 73 -3.63 12.49 12.03
N ASN A 74 -4.57 12.40 11.10
CA ASN A 74 -5.21 11.14 10.70
C ASN A 74 -4.22 10.20 10.00
N LYS A 75 -3.21 10.75 9.31
CA LYS A 75 -2.10 9.99 8.74
C LYS A 75 -1.01 9.59 9.75
N GLY A 76 -1.13 9.98 11.02
CA GLY A 76 -0.06 9.79 12.00
C GLY A 76 1.22 10.57 11.68
N ALA A 77 1.10 11.60 10.83
CA ALA A 77 2.18 12.43 10.33
C ALA A 77 2.20 13.82 11.00
N TRP A 78 1.64 13.92 12.21
CA TRP A 78 1.59 15.14 13.01
C TRP A 78 2.62 15.08 14.13
N TYR A 79 3.49 16.09 14.18
CA TYR A 79 4.62 16.14 15.10
C TYR A 79 4.64 17.45 15.89
N THR A 80 5.30 17.42 17.04
CA THR A 80 5.58 18.62 17.85
C THR A 80 6.98 19.19 17.61
N ASN A 81 7.89 18.37 17.10
CA ASN A 81 9.27 18.77 16.81
C ASN A 81 9.41 19.08 15.31
N PRO A 82 9.92 20.27 14.94
CA PRO A 82 10.01 20.69 13.55
C PRO A 82 11.15 19.99 12.81
N GLN A 83 10.98 19.83 11.50
CA GLN A 83 12.01 19.48 10.53
C GLN A 83 11.86 20.33 9.27
N LYS A 84 12.94 20.45 8.48
CA LYS A 84 12.86 20.99 7.11
C LYS A 84 11.85 20.15 6.32
N GLY A 85 10.97 20.80 5.58
CA GLY A 85 9.91 20.13 4.82
C GLY A 85 8.56 20.08 5.53
N ASP A 86 8.49 20.37 6.82
CA ASP A 86 7.22 20.32 7.54
C ASP A 86 6.28 21.45 7.14
N TYR A 87 4.97 21.22 7.22
CA TYR A 87 3.96 22.26 7.28
C TYR A 87 3.73 22.66 8.74
N ALA A 88 4.15 23.86 9.12
CA ALA A 88 3.88 24.47 10.42
C ALA A 88 2.45 25.05 10.46
N PHE A 89 1.66 24.68 11.47
CA PHE A 89 0.27 25.13 11.63
C PHE A 89 0.11 26.10 12.80
N PHE A 90 -0.46 27.27 12.52
CA PHE A 90 -0.55 28.36 13.50
C PHE A 90 -1.98 28.53 14.03
N HIS A 91 -2.11 28.76 15.33
CA HIS A 91 -3.39 28.94 16.02
C HIS A 91 -3.55 30.38 16.53
N ASN A 92 -4.72 30.99 16.35
CA ASN A 92 -5.00 32.37 16.80
C ASN A 92 -5.74 32.48 18.14
N GLY A 93 -5.91 31.36 18.84
CA GLY A 93 -6.71 31.25 20.08
C GLY A 93 -8.13 30.72 19.85
N LYS A 94 -8.62 30.69 18.60
CA LYS A 94 -9.93 30.11 18.24
C LYS A 94 -9.83 28.88 17.34
N ARG A 95 -8.95 28.92 16.34
CA ARG A 95 -8.73 27.82 15.40
C ARG A 95 -7.31 27.86 14.83
N ILE A 96 -6.91 26.77 14.21
CA ILE A 96 -5.79 26.77 13.26
C ILE A 96 -6.19 27.70 12.11
N CYS A 97 -5.41 28.75 11.90
CA CYS A 97 -5.79 29.86 11.03
C CYS A 97 -4.75 30.16 9.95
N HIS A 98 -3.58 29.53 10.00
CA HIS A 98 -2.52 29.77 9.03
C HIS A 98 -1.58 28.57 8.94
N ILE A 99 -0.80 28.53 7.86
CA ILE A 99 0.13 27.46 7.52
C ILE A 99 1.38 28.02 6.83
N GLY A 100 2.54 27.41 7.10
CA GLY A 100 3.79 27.72 6.44
C GLY A 100 4.64 26.49 6.21
N TRP A 101 5.43 26.46 5.15
CA TRP A 101 6.35 25.37 4.87
C TRP A 101 7.72 25.66 5.51
N VAL A 102 8.23 24.76 6.33
CA VAL A 102 9.48 24.93 7.09
C VAL A 102 10.67 24.75 6.15
N GLU A 103 11.30 25.86 5.80
CA GLU A 103 12.53 25.87 4.99
C GLU A 103 13.74 25.50 5.84
N LYS A 104 13.76 25.89 7.12
CA LYS A 104 14.87 25.64 8.03
C LYS A 104 14.43 25.62 9.49
N VAL A 105 14.95 24.67 10.27
CA VAL A 105 14.93 24.73 11.74
C VAL A 105 16.14 25.55 12.19
N ILE A 106 15.92 26.66 12.90
CA ILE A 106 16.99 27.56 13.33
C ILE A 106 17.55 27.10 14.68
N ASP A 107 16.67 26.83 15.64
CA ASP A 107 17.00 26.35 16.99
C ASP A 107 15.79 25.62 17.58
N SER A 108 15.83 25.30 18.89
CA SER A 108 14.79 24.54 19.58
C SER A 108 13.43 25.25 19.65
N ASP A 109 13.38 26.57 19.49
CA ASP A 109 12.13 27.35 19.53
C ASP A 109 11.88 28.17 18.27
N THR A 110 12.74 28.11 17.25
CA THR A 110 12.62 28.98 16.08
C THR A 110 12.73 28.19 14.78
N VAL A 111 11.76 28.42 13.88
CA VAL A 111 11.77 27.93 12.50
C VAL A 111 11.73 29.09 11.51
N GLN A 112 12.34 28.89 10.35
CA GLN A 112 12.12 29.72 9.17
C GLN A 112 11.14 29.01 8.23
N THR A 113 10.06 29.70 7.87
CA THR A 113 8.98 29.22 7.03
C THR A 113 8.87 30.05 5.75
N ILE A 114 8.33 29.46 4.68
CA ILE A 114 7.81 30.18 3.51
C ILE A 114 6.29 30.07 3.56
N GLU A 115 5.63 31.21 3.60
CA GLU A 115 4.21 31.35 3.86
C GLU A 115 3.55 32.18 2.76
N GLY A 116 2.36 31.78 2.32
CA GLY A 116 1.50 32.56 1.44
C GLY A 116 0.47 33.33 2.26
N ASN A 117 -0.07 34.41 1.71
CA ASN A 117 -0.98 35.34 2.38
C ASN A 117 -0.43 35.91 3.70
N THR A 118 0.83 36.36 3.74
CA THR A 118 1.44 37.01 4.91
C THR A 118 2.23 38.25 4.47
N GLY A 119 2.41 39.25 5.34
CA GLY A 119 3.07 40.52 5.07
C GLY A 119 3.86 41.03 6.28
N SER A 120 4.67 42.07 6.10
CA SER A 120 5.49 42.66 7.17
C SER A 120 4.66 43.10 8.40
N GLY A 121 3.40 43.52 8.18
CA GLY A 121 2.44 43.91 9.23
C GLY A 121 1.31 42.91 9.52
N SER A 122 1.19 41.79 8.79
CA SER A 122 0.06 40.85 8.92
C SER A 122 0.49 39.39 8.77
N ASN A 123 0.10 38.55 9.74
CA ASN A 123 0.58 37.16 9.82
C ASN A 123 -0.27 36.15 9.04
N ALA A 124 -1.47 36.48 8.56
CA ALA A 124 -2.30 35.55 7.77
C ALA A 124 -3.17 36.19 6.68
N ASP A 125 -3.07 37.50 6.51
CA ASP A 125 -3.76 38.25 5.47
C ASP A 125 -2.90 39.45 5.07
N GLY A 126 -1.68 39.14 4.64
CA GLY A 126 -0.70 40.17 4.29
C GLY A 126 -0.35 40.21 2.80
N GLY A 127 -1.15 39.54 1.97
CA GLY A 127 -1.20 39.76 0.54
C GLY A 127 -0.02 39.24 -0.28
N GLN A 128 1.00 38.64 0.35
CA GLN A 128 2.19 38.15 -0.37
C GLN A 128 2.74 36.80 0.12
N VAL A 129 3.61 36.19 -0.69
CA VAL A 129 4.46 35.05 -0.32
C VAL A 129 5.80 35.56 0.21
N GLN A 130 6.22 35.16 1.41
CA GLN A 130 7.50 35.58 1.98
C GLN A 130 8.08 34.57 2.97
N ARG A 131 9.38 34.70 3.22
CA ARG A 131 10.06 34.02 4.33
C ARG A 131 9.69 34.67 5.67
N ARG A 132 9.42 33.87 6.69
CA ARG A 132 9.14 34.30 8.07
C ARG A 132 10.01 33.53 9.04
N LYS A 133 10.48 34.22 10.08
CA LYS A 133 10.99 33.56 11.29
C LYS A 133 9.86 33.48 12.30
N ARG A 134 9.61 32.29 12.82
CA ARG A 134 8.47 31.99 13.70
C ARG A 134 8.98 31.30 14.96
N SER A 135 8.59 31.82 16.12
CA SER A 135 8.76 31.11 17.39
C SER A 135 7.71 30.00 17.51
N ILE A 136 8.13 28.82 17.95
CA ILE A 136 7.29 27.63 18.12
C ILE A 136 6.41 27.81 19.35
N SER A 137 7.01 28.20 20.48
CA SER A 137 6.31 28.52 21.72
C SER A 137 5.34 29.70 21.53
N GLY A 138 5.79 30.73 20.80
CA GLY A 138 5.01 31.83 20.27
C GLY A 138 4.20 32.64 21.31
N THR A 139 3.39 33.58 20.82
CA THR A 139 2.30 34.19 21.60
C THR A 139 1.00 33.39 21.43
N PRO A 140 0.03 33.43 22.37
CA PRO A 140 -1.22 32.65 22.27
C PRO A 140 -1.97 32.84 20.94
N LYS A 141 -1.84 34.04 20.37
CA LYS A 141 -2.23 34.37 19.00
C LYS A 141 -0.98 34.14 18.13
N TRP A 142 -1.02 33.19 17.20
CA TRP A 142 0.08 32.73 16.32
C TRP A 142 1.01 31.65 16.86
N LYS A 143 0.61 30.93 17.91
CA LYS A 143 1.36 29.77 18.40
C LYS A 143 1.36 28.66 17.35
N ILE A 144 2.52 28.07 17.09
CA ILE A 144 2.60 26.84 16.29
C ILE A 144 2.08 25.70 17.16
N VAL A 145 1.01 25.05 16.71
CA VAL A 145 0.37 23.94 17.47
C VAL A 145 0.82 22.57 17.01
N GLY A 146 1.59 22.51 15.93
CA GLY A 146 2.25 21.31 15.45
C GLY A 146 2.66 21.41 13.99
N PHE A 147 3.26 20.33 13.53
CA PHE A 147 3.93 20.21 12.24
C PHE A 147 3.37 19.00 11.51
N GLY A 148 2.82 19.21 10.32
CA GLY A 148 2.47 18.13 9.41
C GLY A 148 3.65 17.77 8.54
N ARG A 149 4.10 16.51 8.57
CA ARG A 149 5.28 16.07 7.81
C ARG A 149 4.87 15.17 6.65
N PRO A 150 4.95 15.64 5.40
CA PRO A 150 4.77 14.78 4.24
C PRO A 150 5.81 13.65 4.20
N GLU A 151 5.43 12.50 3.68
CA GLU A 151 6.34 11.39 3.43
C GLU A 151 7.13 11.65 2.14
N TYR A 152 8.19 12.45 2.23
CA TYR A 152 9.07 12.77 1.11
C TYR A 152 9.97 11.58 0.72
N LEU A 153 10.44 11.60 -0.52
CA LEU A 153 11.58 10.80 -0.97
C LEU A 153 12.88 11.37 -0.39
N ASP A 154 13.80 10.48 0.02
CA ASP A 154 15.10 10.87 0.53
C ASP A 154 15.90 11.67 -0.51
N GLU A 155 16.47 12.80 -0.09
CA GLU A 155 17.37 13.61 -0.92
C GLU A 155 18.71 12.88 -1.06
N VAL A 156 18.98 12.27 -2.21
CA VAL A 156 20.35 11.82 -2.56
C VAL A 156 21.24 13.06 -2.67
N SER A 157 22.14 13.25 -1.71
CA SER A 157 23.12 14.33 -1.72
C SER A 157 24.17 14.09 -2.81
N THR A 158 24.09 14.87 -3.89
CA THR A 158 25.21 15.06 -4.83
C THR A 158 26.24 15.96 -4.14
N GLY A 159 27.38 15.38 -3.76
CA GLY A 159 28.42 16.07 -3.00
C GLY A 159 29.29 17.04 -3.80
N GLU A 160 30.01 17.87 -3.05
CA GLU A 160 31.36 18.30 -3.40
C GLU A 160 32.37 17.88 -2.31
N SER A 161 33.59 17.65 -2.79
CA SER A 161 34.69 16.87 -2.25
C SER A 161 35.21 17.20 -0.84
N GLY A 162 35.49 16.14 -0.07
CA GLY A 162 36.31 16.19 1.14
C GLY A 162 36.59 14.78 1.67
N ASN A 163 37.79 14.27 1.40
CA ASN A 163 38.29 12.93 1.71
C ASN A 163 38.06 12.51 3.18
N ALA A 164 37.08 11.62 3.42
CA ALA A 164 36.95 10.83 4.64
C ALA A 164 36.39 9.45 4.27
N ALA A 165 37.02 8.38 4.78
CA ALA A 165 36.60 7.00 4.55
C ALA A 165 35.10 6.82 4.87
N PRO A 166 34.37 5.97 4.11
CA PRO A 166 32.94 5.77 4.32
C PRO A 166 32.74 5.29 5.76
N LYS A 167 31.96 6.04 6.55
CA LYS A 167 31.63 5.60 7.90
C LYS A 167 30.72 4.38 7.77
N VAL A 168 31.16 3.26 8.31
CA VAL A 168 30.46 1.97 8.32
C VAL A 168 30.22 1.52 9.75
N ARG A 169 29.06 0.92 10.02
CA ARG A 169 28.77 0.22 11.27
C ARG A 169 29.21 -1.23 11.12
N LYS A 170 29.84 -1.80 12.14
CA LYS A 170 30.25 -3.20 12.15
C LYS A 170 29.14 -4.08 12.73
N HIS A 171 28.78 -5.13 12.02
CA HIS A 171 27.88 -6.19 12.45
C HIS A 171 28.65 -7.51 12.50
N ILE A 172 28.53 -8.25 13.60
CA ILE A 172 29.21 -9.54 13.77
C ILE A 172 28.25 -10.63 13.31
N VAL A 173 28.64 -11.37 12.27
CA VAL A 173 27.84 -12.44 11.68
C VAL A 173 27.54 -13.51 12.72
N GLN A 174 26.25 -13.81 12.91
CA GLN A 174 25.73 -14.88 13.73
C GLN A 174 25.41 -16.12 12.89
N GLU A 175 25.18 -17.25 13.55
CA GLU A 175 24.84 -18.51 12.90
C GLU A 175 23.59 -18.38 12.00
N GLY A 176 23.72 -18.75 10.72
CA GLY A 176 22.62 -18.74 9.75
C GLY A 176 22.37 -17.40 9.05
N GLU A 177 23.13 -16.34 9.34
CA GLU A 177 22.99 -15.06 8.67
C GLU A 177 23.62 -15.05 7.27
N THR A 178 23.00 -14.31 6.34
CA THR A 178 23.54 -14.02 5.01
C THR A 178 23.68 -12.52 4.82
N LEU A 179 24.51 -12.07 3.88
CA LEU A 179 24.70 -10.64 3.61
C LEU A 179 23.38 -9.93 3.29
N PHE A 180 22.45 -10.67 2.65
CA PHE A 180 21.09 -10.25 2.36
C PHE A 180 20.25 -10.06 3.64
N LEU A 181 20.26 -11.03 4.56
CA LEU A 181 19.51 -10.96 5.82
C LEU A 181 20.03 -9.85 6.74
N ILE A 182 21.36 -9.69 6.81
CA ILE A 182 22.00 -8.62 7.58
C ILE A 182 21.65 -7.26 6.99
N GLY A 183 21.76 -7.07 5.67
CA GLY A 183 21.35 -5.82 5.02
C GLY A 183 19.90 -5.47 5.34
N LYS A 184 19.01 -6.47 5.26
CA LYS A 184 17.60 -6.30 5.57
C LYS A 184 17.33 -5.86 7.00
N GLN A 185 18.04 -6.42 7.99
CA GLN A 185 17.95 -6.02 9.40
C GLN A 185 18.20 -4.52 9.58
N TYR A 186 19.07 -3.93 8.75
CA TYR A 186 19.44 -2.53 8.80
C TYR A 186 18.74 -1.67 7.74
N GLY A 187 17.82 -2.24 6.96
CA GLY A 187 17.13 -1.53 5.88
C GLY A 187 18.03 -1.17 4.69
N VAL A 188 19.15 -1.89 4.51
CA VAL A 188 20.15 -1.69 3.45
C VAL A 188 19.99 -2.78 2.39
N ASN A 189 19.97 -2.40 1.10
CA ASN A 189 19.79 -3.38 0.02
C ASN A 189 21.08 -4.18 -0.28
N GLU A 190 20.95 -5.30 -0.99
CA GLU A 190 22.07 -6.22 -1.25
C GLU A 190 23.20 -5.57 -2.06
N GLU A 191 22.91 -4.64 -2.97
CA GLU A 191 23.92 -3.93 -3.75
C GLU A 191 24.75 -2.98 -2.87
N GLU A 192 24.10 -2.25 -1.98
CA GLU A 192 24.75 -1.37 -1.01
C GLU A 192 25.58 -2.16 0.00
N MET A 193 25.08 -3.32 0.43
CA MET A 193 25.82 -4.25 1.27
C MET A 193 27.06 -4.80 0.57
N LYS A 194 26.97 -5.20 -0.71
CA LYS A 194 28.14 -5.65 -1.49
C LYS A 194 29.16 -4.54 -1.70
N LYS A 195 28.71 -3.30 -1.93
CA LYS A 195 29.58 -2.13 -2.08
C LYS A 195 30.30 -1.78 -0.78
N ALA A 196 29.66 -1.94 0.37
CA ALA A 196 30.27 -1.71 1.68
C ALA A 196 31.20 -2.85 2.15
N ASN A 197 31.08 -4.03 1.54
CA ASN A 197 31.85 -5.22 1.87
C ASN A 197 32.62 -5.77 0.66
N PRO A 198 33.52 -4.98 0.05
CA PRO A 198 34.31 -5.43 -1.08
C PRO A 198 35.19 -6.62 -0.67
N GLY A 199 35.03 -7.76 -1.37
CA GLY A 199 35.81 -8.98 -1.12
C GLY A 199 35.18 -9.99 -0.16
N ILE A 200 33.99 -9.72 0.38
CA ILE A 200 33.25 -10.71 1.18
C ILE A 200 32.61 -11.76 0.26
N ASP A 201 32.75 -13.05 0.60
CA ASP A 201 32.01 -14.11 -0.08
C ASP A 201 30.60 -14.19 0.50
N ALA A 202 29.65 -13.52 -0.16
CA ALA A 202 28.25 -13.46 0.26
C ALA A 202 27.56 -14.84 0.37
N LYS A 203 28.16 -15.89 -0.22
CA LYS A 203 27.65 -17.26 -0.15
C LYS A 203 28.23 -18.07 1.02
N ASN A 204 29.34 -17.62 1.61
CA ASN A 204 30.07 -18.31 2.67
C ASN A 204 30.52 -17.33 3.77
N LEU A 205 29.58 -16.69 4.46
CA LEU A 205 29.90 -15.83 5.60
C LEU A 205 30.30 -16.68 6.82
N GLU A 206 31.50 -16.45 7.35
CA GLU A 206 31.99 -17.14 8.55
C GLU A 206 31.34 -16.55 9.81
N ILE A 207 30.83 -17.41 10.69
CA ILE A 207 30.28 -17.02 11.99
C ILE A 207 31.36 -16.31 12.81
N GLY A 208 31.03 -15.16 13.38
CA GLY A 208 31.96 -14.30 14.13
C GLY A 208 32.76 -13.34 13.26
N SER A 209 32.68 -13.43 11.92
CA SER A 209 33.27 -12.44 11.01
C SER A 209 32.49 -11.11 11.06
N THR A 210 33.10 -10.03 10.58
CA THR A 210 32.49 -8.70 10.61
C THR A 210 32.04 -8.25 9.22
N VAL A 211 30.78 -7.81 9.12
CA VAL A 211 30.18 -7.16 7.97
C VAL A 211 30.01 -5.67 8.24
N ASN A 212 30.40 -4.84 7.28
CA ASN A 212 30.22 -3.41 7.27
C ASN A 212 28.82 -3.03 6.75
N ILE A 213 28.09 -2.26 7.54
CA ILE A 213 26.78 -1.71 7.22
C ILE A 213 26.96 -0.21 6.90
N PRO A 214 26.53 0.28 5.72
CA PRO A 214 26.47 1.71 5.42
C PRO A 214 25.63 2.48 6.47
N ILE A 215 26.09 3.66 6.89
CA ILE A 215 25.52 4.39 8.05
C ILE A 215 24.18 5.13 7.81
N ASP A 216 23.57 5.01 6.63
CA ASP A 216 22.20 5.51 6.40
C ASP A 216 21.10 4.60 7.02
N ALA A 217 21.49 3.59 7.83
CA ALA A 217 20.60 2.71 8.58
C ALA A 217 20.14 3.29 9.94
N ARG A 218 18.84 3.17 10.27
CA ARG A 218 18.23 3.61 11.55
C ARG A 218 18.74 2.86 12.79
N GLU A 219 18.66 3.49 13.96
CA GLU A 219 18.91 2.83 15.26
C GLU A 219 17.82 1.80 15.62
N PRO A 220 18.20 0.66 16.23
CA PRO A 220 17.23 -0.32 16.70
C PRO A 220 16.66 0.08 18.06
N GLY A 221 15.34 0.35 18.12
CA GLY A 221 14.57 0.32 19.36
C GLY A 221 13.74 1.58 19.65
N ASN A 222 12.46 1.57 19.25
CA ASN A 222 11.29 2.11 20.00
C ASN A 222 10.01 2.23 19.13
N ALA A 223 9.68 1.20 18.36
CA ALA A 223 8.31 1.00 17.89
C ALA A 223 7.75 -0.21 18.64
N THR A 224 6.64 -0.05 19.37
CA THR A 224 5.79 -1.21 19.68
C THR A 224 5.43 -1.85 18.34
N PRO A 225 5.76 -3.14 18.09
CA PRO A 225 5.56 -3.75 16.78
C PRO A 225 4.08 -3.65 16.40
N LYS A 226 3.77 -2.94 15.31
CA LYS A 226 2.44 -3.06 14.72
C LYS A 226 2.36 -4.47 14.14
N VAL A 227 1.37 -5.24 14.55
CA VAL A 227 1.15 -6.59 14.01
C VAL A 227 0.09 -6.54 12.91
N ARG A 228 0.39 -7.13 11.76
CA ARG A 228 -0.62 -7.45 10.73
C ARG A 228 -1.13 -8.85 11.00
N LYS A 229 -2.43 -9.09 10.77
CA LYS A 229 -3.02 -10.44 10.86
C LYS A 229 -2.95 -11.13 9.51
N HIS A 230 -2.46 -12.37 9.49
CA HIS A 230 -2.47 -13.27 8.34
C HIS A 230 -3.32 -14.50 8.65
N ILE A 231 -4.18 -14.90 7.72
CA ILE A 231 -5.01 -16.10 7.87
C ILE A 231 -4.32 -17.27 7.20
N VAL A 232 -4.03 -18.30 7.99
CA VAL A 232 -3.35 -19.51 7.55
C VAL A 232 -4.18 -20.24 6.50
N GLN A 233 -3.55 -20.57 5.38
CA GLN A 233 -4.06 -21.43 4.33
C GLN A 233 -3.46 -22.83 4.45
N GLU A 234 -4.09 -23.82 3.83
CA GLU A 234 -3.56 -25.19 3.88
C GLU A 234 -2.11 -25.24 3.33
N GLY A 235 -1.26 -26.04 3.96
CA GLY A 235 0.14 -26.23 3.59
C GLY A 235 1.10 -25.09 3.98
N GLU A 236 0.61 -23.97 4.51
CA GLU A 236 1.47 -22.88 4.97
C GLU A 236 2.18 -23.22 6.29
N THR A 237 3.35 -22.63 6.50
CA THR A 237 4.12 -22.72 7.74
C THR A 237 4.50 -21.31 8.20
N LEU A 238 4.83 -21.11 9.48
CA LEU A 238 5.30 -19.80 9.97
C LEU A 238 6.51 -19.29 9.17
N PHE A 239 7.36 -20.21 8.72
CA PHE A 239 8.49 -19.90 7.85
C PHE A 239 8.04 -19.34 6.49
N LEU A 240 7.10 -20.01 5.81
CA LEU A 240 6.61 -19.56 4.50
C LEU A 240 5.85 -18.24 4.62
N ILE A 241 5.01 -18.09 5.65
CA ILE A 241 4.28 -16.87 5.94
C ILE A 241 5.26 -15.72 6.26
N GLY A 242 6.25 -15.96 7.12
CA GLY A 242 7.30 -14.97 7.38
C GLY A 242 8.00 -14.53 6.11
N LYS A 243 8.41 -15.50 5.28
CA LYS A 243 9.06 -15.24 3.98
C LYS A 243 8.20 -14.40 3.04
N GLN A 244 6.88 -14.61 3.02
CA GLN A 244 5.92 -13.78 2.27
C GLN A 244 6.01 -12.30 2.64
N TYR A 245 6.08 -12.02 3.94
CA TYR A 245 6.15 -10.65 4.48
C TYR A 245 7.57 -10.17 4.71
N GLY A 246 8.56 -10.97 4.32
CA GLY A 246 9.96 -10.66 4.55
C GLY A 246 10.41 -10.71 6.01
N VAL A 247 9.65 -11.33 6.90
CA VAL A 247 9.97 -11.53 8.32
C VAL A 247 10.66 -12.87 8.50
N ASN A 248 11.70 -12.94 9.34
CA ASN A 248 12.37 -14.22 9.60
C ASN A 248 11.58 -15.11 10.58
N GLU A 249 11.90 -16.40 10.62
CA GLU A 249 11.17 -17.37 11.42
C GLU A 249 11.26 -17.10 12.93
N GLU A 250 12.37 -16.54 13.43
CA GLU A 250 12.51 -16.19 14.84
C GLU A 250 11.60 -15.03 15.25
N GLU A 251 11.52 -13.99 14.43
CA GLU A 251 10.63 -12.85 14.64
C GLU A 251 9.17 -13.30 14.56
N MET A 252 8.85 -14.18 13.62
CA MET A 252 7.53 -14.82 13.53
C MET A 252 7.20 -15.62 14.79
N LYS A 253 8.13 -16.41 15.33
CA LYS A 253 7.93 -17.14 16.59
C LYS A 253 7.75 -16.19 17.77
N LYS A 254 8.54 -15.11 17.85
CA LYS A 254 8.42 -14.09 18.91
C LYS A 254 7.09 -13.34 18.86
N ALA A 255 6.56 -13.06 17.68
CA ALA A 255 5.26 -12.42 17.51
C ALA A 255 4.07 -13.37 17.76
N ASN A 256 4.32 -14.68 17.79
CA ASN A 256 3.32 -15.73 17.95
C ASN A 256 3.74 -16.75 19.02
N PRO A 257 3.95 -16.31 20.28
CA PRO A 257 4.46 -17.19 21.33
C PRO A 257 3.52 -18.35 21.67
N ASP A 258 2.22 -18.18 21.40
CA ASP A 258 1.16 -19.14 21.72
C ASP A 258 0.79 -20.08 20.56
N ILE A 259 1.48 -20.00 19.42
CA ILE A 259 1.19 -20.81 18.23
C ILE A 259 2.13 -22.01 18.14
N ASP A 260 1.58 -23.21 17.92
CA ASP A 260 2.37 -24.37 17.53
C ASP A 260 2.83 -24.24 16.08
N ALA A 261 4.07 -23.80 15.90
CA ALA A 261 4.70 -23.58 14.59
C ALA A 261 4.72 -24.82 13.68
N LYS A 262 4.58 -26.03 14.25
CA LYS A 262 4.59 -27.29 13.50
C LYS A 262 3.20 -27.74 13.06
N ASN A 263 2.16 -27.21 13.69
CA ASN A 263 0.77 -27.60 13.47
C ASN A 263 -0.10 -26.33 13.34
N LEU A 264 0.14 -25.54 12.30
CA LEU A 264 -0.74 -24.40 12.00
C LEU A 264 -2.11 -24.89 11.53
N GLU A 265 -3.16 -24.46 12.21
CA GLU A 265 -4.54 -24.77 11.82
C GLU A 265 -4.98 -23.86 10.66
N ILE A 266 -5.56 -24.46 9.62
CA ILE A 266 -6.13 -23.72 8.49
C ILE A 266 -7.23 -22.78 8.99
N GLY A 267 -7.20 -21.53 8.52
CA GLY A 267 -8.14 -20.50 8.91
C GLY A 267 -7.80 -19.79 10.23
N SER A 268 -6.81 -20.28 10.99
CA SER A 268 -6.29 -19.57 12.17
C SER A 268 -5.54 -18.30 11.77
N THR A 269 -5.27 -17.43 12.74
CA THR A 269 -4.57 -16.16 12.51
C THR A 269 -3.17 -16.18 13.10
N VAL A 270 -2.19 -15.73 12.30
CA VAL A 270 -0.81 -15.47 12.70
C VAL A 270 -0.57 -13.97 12.70
N ASN A 271 0.11 -13.47 13.74
CA ASN A 271 0.60 -12.11 13.84
C ASN A 271 1.90 -11.97 13.06
N ILE A 272 1.92 -11.07 12.10
CA ILE A 272 3.13 -10.68 11.38
C ILE A 272 3.67 -9.42 12.05
N PRO A 273 4.88 -9.44 12.63
CA PRO A 273 5.51 -8.23 13.16
C PRO A 273 5.97 -7.37 11.97
N ILE A 274 5.26 -6.29 11.65
CA ILE A 274 5.59 -5.42 10.52
C ILE A 274 5.66 -3.96 10.98
N ASP A 275 6.80 -3.30 10.75
CA ASP A 275 6.84 -1.83 10.71
C ASP A 275 6.17 -1.36 9.41
N ALA A 276 5.04 -0.66 9.56
CA ALA A 276 4.06 -0.42 8.51
C ALA A 276 4.63 0.10 7.18
N ARG A 277 4.73 -0.79 6.18
CA ARG A 277 4.45 -0.46 4.78
C ARG A 277 3.45 -1.45 4.17
N GLU A 278 2.49 -0.91 3.42
CA GLU A 278 1.51 -1.69 2.66
C GLU A 278 2.19 -2.41 1.47
N PRO A 279 1.77 -3.64 1.12
CA PRO A 279 2.50 -4.55 0.19
C PRO A 279 2.71 -4.03 -1.23
N SER A 280 2.07 -2.93 -1.62
CA SER A 280 1.99 -2.54 -3.03
C SER A 280 3.22 -1.78 -3.57
N ASN A 281 4.26 -1.54 -2.77
CA ASN A 281 5.51 -0.88 -3.21
C ASN A 281 6.79 -1.46 -2.57
N ASP A 282 6.72 -2.62 -1.91
CA ASP A 282 7.90 -3.22 -1.29
C ASP A 282 8.59 -4.19 -2.27
N PRO A 283 9.87 -3.96 -2.66
CA PRO A 283 10.64 -4.89 -3.47
C PRO A 283 10.87 -6.27 -2.81
N ALA A 284 10.60 -6.41 -1.51
CA ALA A 284 10.61 -7.67 -0.77
C ALA A 284 9.23 -8.36 -0.67
N SER A 285 8.15 -7.76 -1.17
CA SER A 285 6.84 -8.40 -1.16
C SER A 285 6.85 -9.63 -2.06
N ALA A 286 6.33 -10.72 -1.52
CA ALA A 286 6.12 -11.95 -2.24
C ALA A 286 4.75 -12.49 -1.86
N PHE A 287 4.32 -13.50 -2.59
CA PHE A 287 3.09 -14.18 -2.27
C PHE A 287 3.26 -15.70 -2.34
N LEU A 288 2.40 -16.41 -1.61
CA LEU A 288 2.44 -17.86 -1.51
C LEU A 288 1.50 -18.46 -2.55
N TYR A 289 2.09 -19.03 -3.60
CA TYR A 289 1.36 -19.75 -4.64
C TYR A 289 1.36 -21.24 -4.34
N ARG A 290 0.18 -21.85 -4.35
CA ARG A 290 0.02 -23.29 -4.25
C ARG A 290 0.03 -23.92 -5.63
N VAL A 291 0.85 -24.95 -5.79
CA VAL A 291 0.96 -25.73 -7.02
C VAL A 291 -0.28 -26.62 -7.19
N HIS A 292 -0.87 -26.57 -8.39
CA HIS A 292 -2.08 -27.29 -8.78
C HIS A 292 -1.86 -28.23 -9.99
N HIS A 293 -2.29 -29.48 -9.85
CA HIS A 293 -2.25 -30.59 -10.80
C HIS A 293 -3.61 -31.28 -10.76
N TYR A 294 -4.55 -30.78 -11.56
CA TYR A 294 -5.88 -31.35 -11.69
C TYR A 294 -6.32 -31.46 -13.15
N GLY A 295 -6.71 -32.68 -13.56
CA GLY A 295 -7.09 -32.99 -14.93
C GLY A 295 -5.99 -32.63 -15.92
N ASN A 296 -6.31 -31.72 -16.85
CA ASN A 296 -5.35 -31.26 -17.87
C ASN A 296 -4.52 -30.04 -17.43
N ARG A 297 -4.68 -29.56 -16.19
CA ARG A 297 -3.89 -28.45 -15.63
C ARG A 297 -2.80 -29.04 -14.77
N ASN A 298 -1.56 -28.84 -15.17
CA ASN A 298 -0.40 -29.30 -14.43
C ASN A 298 0.58 -28.15 -14.30
N ASP A 299 0.74 -27.66 -13.08
CA ASP A 299 1.65 -26.56 -12.79
C ASP A 299 3.11 -27.01 -12.89
N THR A 300 3.82 -26.43 -13.85
CA THR A 300 5.29 -26.45 -13.91
C THR A 300 5.82 -25.06 -13.58
N ILE A 301 7.09 -24.96 -13.17
CA ILE A 301 7.73 -23.66 -12.96
C ILE A 301 7.63 -22.78 -14.21
N GLU A 302 7.66 -23.39 -15.40
CA GLU A 302 7.45 -22.69 -16.66
C GLU A 302 6.01 -22.17 -16.82
N ALA A 303 5.00 -23.00 -16.53
CA ALA A 303 3.60 -22.58 -16.62
C ALA A 303 3.30 -21.44 -15.62
N ILE A 304 3.81 -21.55 -14.40
CA ILE A 304 3.67 -20.54 -13.35
C ILE A 304 4.41 -19.24 -13.74
N ALA A 305 5.61 -19.35 -14.27
CA ALA A 305 6.37 -18.20 -14.78
C ALA A 305 5.63 -17.46 -15.89
N ARG A 306 5.02 -18.19 -16.84
CA ARG A 306 4.17 -17.60 -17.88
C ARG A 306 2.94 -16.92 -17.29
N LYS A 307 2.25 -17.57 -16.36
CA LYS A 307 1.08 -17.02 -15.63
C LYS A 307 1.41 -15.66 -15.01
N PHE A 308 2.53 -15.55 -14.31
CA PHE A 308 2.92 -14.31 -13.64
C PHE A 308 3.77 -13.36 -14.50
N LYS A 309 4.04 -13.71 -15.76
CA LYS A 309 4.91 -12.96 -16.68
C LYS A 309 6.28 -12.63 -16.07
N ILE A 310 6.86 -13.57 -15.32
CA ILE A 310 8.19 -13.46 -14.70
C ILE A 310 9.14 -14.53 -15.25
N LYS A 311 10.45 -14.38 -15.00
CA LYS A 311 11.43 -15.38 -15.42
C LYS A 311 11.35 -16.61 -14.52
N GLN A 312 11.50 -17.82 -15.10
CA GLN A 312 11.59 -19.06 -14.33
C GLN A 312 12.73 -19.01 -13.30
N ALA A 313 13.86 -18.41 -13.66
CA ALA A 313 15.00 -18.21 -12.75
C ALA A 313 14.60 -17.45 -11.49
N THR A 314 13.84 -16.36 -11.63
CA THR A 314 13.32 -15.58 -10.50
C THR A 314 12.49 -16.43 -9.53
N ILE A 315 11.65 -17.34 -10.04
CA ILE A 315 10.88 -18.27 -9.19
C ILE A 315 11.82 -19.26 -8.49
N LYS A 316 12.80 -19.82 -9.20
CA LYS A 316 13.74 -20.79 -8.62
C LYS A 316 14.66 -20.17 -7.58
N ASP A 317 15.13 -18.94 -7.80
CA ASP A 317 15.96 -18.20 -6.87
C ASP A 317 15.19 -17.91 -5.57
N ALA A 318 13.90 -17.57 -5.69
CA ALA A 318 13.00 -17.41 -4.55
C ALA A 318 12.65 -18.74 -3.86
N ASN A 319 12.84 -19.89 -4.52
CA ASN A 319 12.52 -21.23 -4.00
C ASN A 319 13.68 -22.20 -4.21
N PRO A 320 14.80 -22.03 -3.47
CA PRO A 320 15.97 -22.89 -3.64
C PRO A 320 15.61 -24.38 -3.53
N GLY A 321 16.07 -25.18 -4.51
CA GLY A 321 15.82 -26.62 -4.55
C GLY A 321 14.47 -27.05 -5.16
N ILE A 322 13.63 -26.11 -5.60
CA ILE A 322 12.34 -26.46 -6.21
C ILE A 322 12.50 -27.25 -7.52
N ASN A 323 11.73 -28.32 -7.68
CA ASN A 323 11.68 -29.10 -8.91
C ASN A 323 10.97 -28.31 -10.04
N ASN A 324 11.36 -28.53 -11.30
CA ASN A 324 10.69 -27.96 -12.48
C ASN A 324 9.19 -28.32 -12.55
N LYS A 325 8.82 -29.50 -12.03
CA LYS A 325 7.44 -29.92 -11.81
C LYS A 325 7.27 -30.22 -10.31
N PRO A 326 6.93 -29.22 -9.48
CA PRO A 326 6.70 -29.44 -8.07
C PRO A 326 5.50 -30.38 -7.85
N SER A 327 5.45 -31.06 -6.71
CA SER A 327 4.30 -31.92 -6.37
C SER A 327 3.04 -31.11 -6.10
N GLU A 328 1.87 -31.73 -6.24
CA GLU A 328 0.58 -31.13 -5.88
C GLU A 328 0.58 -30.58 -4.46
N GLY A 329 -0.01 -29.40 -4.28
CA GLY A 329 -0.13 -28.75 -2.99
C GLY A 329 1.15 -28.10 -2.46
N THR A 330 2.29 -28.22 -3.18
CA THR A 330 3.53 -27.52 -2.83
C THR A 330 3.29 -26.02 -2.83
N ILE A 331 3.71 -25.34 -1.77
CA ILE A 331 3.66 -23.88 -1.70
C ILE A 331 5.01 -23.31 -2.13
N ILE A 332 4.97 -22.38 -3.07
CA ILE A 332 6.14 -21.67 -3.57
C ILE A 332 5.94 -20.15 -3.42
N VAL A 333 7.05 -19.46 -3.22
CA VAL A 333 7.12 -18.02 -3.09
C VAL A 333 7.25 -17.38 -4.47
N ILE A 334 6.34 -16.46 -4.80
CA ILE A 334 6.40 -15.68 -6.04
C ILE A 334 6.74 -14.22 -5.68
N PRO A 335 7.91 -13.71 -6.09
CA PRO A 335 8.30 -12.33 -5.81
C PRO A 335 7.42 -11.33 -6.57
N THR A 336 6.67 -10.46 -5.88
CA THR A 336 5.76 -9.51 -6.52
C THR A 336 6.49 -8.35 -7.18
N ALA A 337 7.69 -7.99 -6.70
CA ALA A 337 8.51 -6.95 -7.30
C ALA A 337 8.91 -7.23 -8.76
N SER A 338 8.92 -8.51 -9.15
CA SER A 338 9.25 -8.93 -10.51
C SER A 338 8.04 -9.00 -11.43
N ILE A 339 6.83 -8.84 -10.89
CA ILE A 339 5.58 -8.91 -11.63
C ILE A 339 5.27 -7.53 -12.22
N PRO A 340 5.02 -7.41 -13.54
CA PRO A 340 4.55 -6.17 -14.13
C PRO A 340 3.12 -5.88 -13.66
N ILE A 341 2.95 -4.92 -12.75
CA ILE A 341 1.61 -4.45 -12.35
C ILE A 341 1.10 -3.53 -13.47
N SER A 342 -0.01 -3.92 -14.09
CA SER A 342 -0.71 -3.08 -15.07
C SER A 342 -1.13 -1.75 -14.40
N SER A 343 -0.92 -0.63 -15.07
CA SER A 343 -1.41 0.69 -14.65
C SER A 343 -2.91 0.87 -14.87
N GLU A 344 -3.64 -0.21 -15.16
CA GLU A 344 -5.06 -0.17 -15.50
C GLU A 344 -5.88 0.37 -14.33
N HIS A 345 -6.33 1.60 -14.50
CA HIS A 345 -7.17 2.30 -13.55
C HIS A 345 -8.62 1.86 -13.75
N VAL A 346 -9.20 1.23 -12.73
CA VAL A 346 -10.62 0.88 -12.74
C VAL A 346 -11.45 2.14 -12.52
N VAL A 347 -12.29 2.51 -13.49
CA VAL A 347 -13.27 3.58 -13.34
C VAL A 347 -14.40 3.09 -12.45
N ILE A 348 -14.47 3.62 -11.22
CA ILE A 348 -15.51 3.28 -10.26
C ILE A 348 -16.87 3.81 -10.74
N THR A 349 -17.86 2.92 -10.76
CA THR A 349 -19.25 3.23 -11.15
C THR A 349 -20.21 2.97 -9.99
N SER A 350 -21.48 3.33 -10.16
CA SER A 350 -22.53 3.00 -9.19
C SER A 350 -22.66 1.50 -8.93
N ILE A 351 -22.34 0.63 -9.91
CA ILE A 351 -22.32 -0.82 -9.71
C ILE A 351 -21.19 -1.22 -8.77
N HIS A 352 -20.01 -0.63 -8.90
CA HIS A 352 -18.88 -0.91 -8.01
C HIS A 352 -19.23 -0.60 -6.55
N HIS A 353 -19.85 0.57 -6.30
CA HIS A 353 -20.32 0.93 -4.95
C HIS A 353 -21.37 -0.05 -4.41
N LYS A 354 -22.32 -0.49 -5.24
CA LYS A 354 -23.35 -1.47 -4.82
C LYS A 354 -22.74 -2.81 -4.42
N VAL A 355 -21.82 -3.32 -5.23
CA VAL A 355 -21.14 -4.59 -4.95
C VAL A 355 -20.24 -4.47 -3.71
N TRP A 356 -19.48 -3.38 -3.60
CA TRP A 356 -18.65 -3.10 -2.43
C TRP A 356 -19.48 -3.08 -1.15
N ASN A 357 -20.51 -2.24 -1.11
CA ASN A 357 -21.37 -2.10 0.06
C ASN A 357 -22.08 -3.42 0.41
N PHE A 358 -22.48 -4.21 -0.59
CA PHE A 358 -23.08 -5.52 -0.36
C PHE A 358 -22.13 -6.43 0.45
N PHE A 359 -20.89 -6.62 0.00
CA PHE A 359 -19.94 -7.49 0.70
C PHE A 359 -19.50 -6.92 2.06
N ILE A 360 -19.30 -5.60 2.17
CA ILE A 360 -19.02 -4.96 3.46
C ILE A 360 -20.17 -5.21 4.45
N ASN A 361 -21.43 -5.08 4.02
CA ASN A 361 -22.60 -5.33 4.87
C ASN A 361 -22.75 -6.81 5.26
N GLU A 362 -22.32 -7.74 4.40
CA GLU A 362 -22.20 -9.17 4.71
C GLU A 362 -21.02 -9.50 5.65
N GLY A 363 -20.24 -8.48 6.05
CA GLY A 363 -19.17 -8.56 7.03
C GLY A 363 -17.80 -8.94 6.44
N PHE A 364 -17.60 -8.77 5.14
CA PHE A 364 -16.28 -8.89 4.52
C PHE A 364 -15.44 -7.65 4.85
N SER A 365 -14.13 -7.83 5.04
CA SER A 365 -13.18 -6.73 5.13
C SER A 365 -13.08 -6.00 3.79
N ALA A 366 -12.57 -4.76 3.82
CA ALA A 366 -12.30 -3.99 2.60
C ALA A 366 -11.32 -4.72 1.68
N THR A 367 -10.31 -5.40 2.23
CA THR A 367 -9.33 -6.18 1.47
C THR A 367 -9.93 -7.41 0.81
N ALA A 368 -10.79 -8.14 1.52
CA ALA A 368 -11.47 -9.32 0.98
C ALA A 368 -12.48 -8.93 -0.11
N THR A 369 -13.28 -7.89 0.16
CA THR A 369 -14.23 -7.30 -0.79
C THR A 369 -13.53 -6.89 -2.08
N ALA A 370 -12.40 -6.18 -1.98
CA ALA A 370 -11.61 -5.78 -3.13
C ALA A 370 -11.10 -6.99 -3.94
N GLY A 371 -10.62 -8.05 -3.28
CA GLY A 371 -10.14 -9.26 -3.95
C GLY A 371 -11.24 -9.98 -4.73
N ILE A 372 -12.44 -10.08 -4.16
CA ILE A 372 -13.62 -10.62 -4.87
C ILE A 372 -13.97 -9.72 -6.06
N MET A 373 -14.02 -8.40 -5.87
CA MET A 373 -14.37 -7.46 -6.94
C MET A 373 -13.32 -7.43 -8.06
N GLY A 374 -12.04 -7.64 -7.77
CA GLY A 374 -11.01 -7.78 -8.80
C GLY A 374 -11.26 -8.98 -9.72
N ASN A 375 -11.78 -10.08 -9.15
CA ASN A 375 -12.22 -11.23 -9.94
C ASN A 375 -13.45 -10.92 -10.79
N LEU A 376 -14.48 -10.31 -10.20
CA LEU A 376 -15.69 -9.91 -10.93
C LEU A 376 -15.40 -8.88 -12.04
N GLN A 377 -14.44 -7.98 -11.81
CA GLN A 377 -13.96 -7.02 -12.78
C GLN A 377 -13.29 -7.72 -13.96
N GLN A 378 -12.43 -8.71 -13.71
CA GLN A 378 -11.83 -9.50 -14.80
C GLN A 378 -12.91 -10.24 -15.61
N GLU A 379 -13.90 -10.81 -14.93
CA GLU A 379 -14.91 -11.66 -15.54
C GLU A 379 -15.91 -10.89 -16.40
N SER A 380 -16.50 -9.82 -15.86
CA SER A 380 -17.62 -9.13 -16.50
C SER A 380 -17.40 -7.64 -16.69
N ARG A 381 -16.26 -7.10 -16.22
CA ARG A 381 -16.03 -5.66 -16.08
C ARG A 381 -17.10 -5.00 -15.21
N MET A 382 -17.56 -5.74 -14.19
CA MET A 382 -18.63 -5.34 -13.25
C MET A 382 -19.96 -5.07 -13.95
N LYS A 383 -20.26 -5.77 -15.06
CA LYS A 383 -21.51 -5.62 -15.80
C LYS A 383 -22.43 -6.83 -15.51
N PRO A 384 -23.56 -6.65 -14.81
CA PRO A 384 -24.49 -7.74 -14.50
C PRO A 384 -25.26 -8.27 -15.71
N THR A 385 -25.10 -7.65 -16.87
CA THR A 385 -25.74 -8.04 -18.13
C THR A 385 -24.78 -8.72 -19.09
N THR A 386 -23.55 -9.05 -18.67
CA THR A 386 -22.55 -9.68 -19.55
C THR A 386 -22.97 -11.08 -19.95
N TYR A 387 -22.75 -11.39 -21.23
CA TYR A 387 -22.90 -12.71 -21.83
C TYR A 387 -21.52 -13.19 -22.27
N GLN A 388 -21.19 -14.44 -21.97
CA GLN A 388 -19.97 -15.06 -22.47
C GLN A 388 -19.92 -15.00 -24.00
N ASP A 389 -18.76 -14.63 -24.51
CA ASP A 389 -18.49 -14.58 -25.95
C ASP A 389 -18.72 -15.95 -26.60
N ARG A 390 -19.18 -15.92 -27.86
CA ARG A 390 -19.48 -17.11 -28.69
C ARG A 390 -20.63 -17.99 -28.19
N GLY A 391 -21.50 -17.45 -27.33
CA GLY A 391 -22.72 -18.14 -26.90
C GLY A 391 -22.49 -19.27 -25.90
N GLY A 392 -21.29 -19.34 -25.30
CA GLY A 392 -21.04 -20.17 -24.12
C GLY A 392 -21.98 -19.79 -22.97
N PRO A 393 -22.08 -20.56 -21.89
CA PRO A 393 -23.22 -20.44 -20.99
C PRO A 393 -23.01 -19.44 -19.80
N GLY A 394 -21.85 -18.78 -19.71
CA GLY A 394 -21.50 -17.84 -18.64
C GLY A 394 -22.22 -16.50 -18.73
N ARG A 395 -22.78 -16.01 -17.63
CA ARG A 395 -23.74 -14.88 -17.62
C ARG A 395 -23.69 -14.12 -16.31
N GLY A 396 -23.98 -12.81 -16.37
CA GLY A 396 -24.07 -11.97 -15.18
C GLY A 396 -22.75 -11.34 -14.75
N ILE A 397 -22.70 -10.84 -13.52
CA ILE A 397 -21.50 -10.18 -12.98
C ILE A 397 -20.38 -11.18 -12.66
N GLY A 398 -20.75 -12.40 -12.29
CA GLY A 398 -19.85 -13.53 -12.10
C GLY A 398 -19.97 -14.51 -13.26
N GLN A 399 -18.93 -14.61 -14.09
CA GLN A 399 -18.94 -15.40 -15.33
C GLN A 399 -18.46 -16.84 -15.13
N TRP A 400 -18.06 -17.26 -13.92
CA TRP A 400 -17.66 -18.64 -13.69
C TRP A 400 -18.81 -19.60 -14.00
N GLU A 401 -18.46 -20.67 -14.72
CA GLU A 401 -19.40 -21.71 -15.05
C GLU A 401 -18.79 -23.11 -15.10
N THR A 402 -19.49 -24.03 -14.44
CA THR A 402 -19.58 -25.46 -14.77
C THR A 402 -21.05 -25.77 -15.04
N PRO A 403 -21.39 -26.81 -15.82
CA PRO A 403 -22.67 -26.90 -16.53
C PRO A 403 -23.89 -26.51 -15.69
N GLY A 404 -24.57 -25.43 -16.10
CA GLY A 404 -25.89 -25.07 -15.59
C GLY A 404 -25.94 -24.20 -14.32
N ARG A 405 -24.82 -23.60 -13.86
CA ARG A 405 -24.87 -22.60 -12.77
C ARG A 405 -25.86 -21.48 -13.10
N TRP A 406 -25.81 -20.99 -14.33
CA TRP A 406 -26.70 -19.91 -14.77
C TRP A 406 -28.16 -20.36 -14.86
N ASP A 407 -28.41 -21.57 -15.34
CA ASP A 407 -29.76 -22.13 -15.41
C ASP A 407 -30.34 -22.35 -14.01
N LYS A 408 -29.51 -22.75 -13.05
CA LYS A 408 -29.88 -22.83 -11.63
C LYS A 408 -30.21 -21.46 -11.05
N LEU A 409 -29.36 -20.45 -11.30
CA LEU A 409 -29.62 -19.06 -10.90
C LEU A 409 -30.98 -18.59 -11.44
N LYS A 410 -31.21 -18.74 -12.76
CA LYS A 410 -32.50 -18.40 -13.39
C LYS A 410 -33.68 -19.14 -12.78
N SER A 411 -33.56 -20.46 -12.58
CA SER A 411 -34.64 -21.28 -12.00
C SER A 411 -34.96 -20.86 -10.55
N SER A 412 -33.95 -20.42 -9.79
CA SER A 412 -34.09 -19.97 -8.41
C SER A 412 -34.61 -18.54 -8.26
N ALA A 413 -34.70 -17.78 -9.36
CA ALA A 413 -35.20 -16.41 -9.32
C ALA A 413 -36.71 -16.33 -9.02
N HIS A 414 -37.47 -17.43 -9.18
CA HIS A 414 -38.91 -17.51 -8.88
C HIS A 414 -39.74 -16.31 -9.40
N GLY A 415 -39.38 -15.72 -10.54
CA GLY A 415 -40.05 -14.56 -11.12
C GLY A 415 -39.50 -13.18 -10.74
N ARG A 416 -38.45 -13.10 -9.92
CA ARG A 416 -37.67 -11.85 -9.73
C ARG A 416 -36.95 -11.46 -11.01
N GLU A 417 -36.79 -10.16 -11.25
CA GLU A 417 -35.78 -9.69 -12.20
C GLU A 417 -34.41 -10.19 -11.73
N TRP A 418 -33.60 -10.70 -12.66
CA TRP A 418 -32.23 -11.20 -12.43
C TRP A 418 -31.25 -10.04 -12.30
N ASP A 419 -31.64 -9.08 -11.48
CA ASP A 419 -30.94 -7.84 -11.21
C ASP A 419 -29.60 -8.10 -10.49
N LEU A 420 -28.81 -7.04 -10.34
CA LEU A 420 -27.53 -7.10 -9.66
C LEU A 420 -27.66 -7.66 -8.24
N GLN A 421 -28.72 -7.31 -7.53
CA GLN A 421 -28.93 -7.70 -6.13
C GLN A 421 -29.12 -9.22 -6.03
N PHE A 422 -29.97 -9.80 -6.87
CA PHE A 422 -30.18 -11.24 -6.92
C PHE A 422 -28.90 -12.00 -7.31
N GLN A 423 -28.13 -11.47 -8.26
CA GLN A 423 -26.85 -12.07 -8.65
C GLN A 423 -25.86 -12.09 -7.47
N LEU A 424 -25.78 -11.02 -6.68
CA LEU A 424 -24.91 -10.96 -5.50
C LEU A 424 -25.36 -11.92 -4.38
N GLU A 425 -26.66 -12.01 -4.11
CA GLU A 425 -27.24 -13.00 -3.19
C GLU A 425 -26.87 -14.43 -3.62
N TYR A 426 -26.93 -14.72 -4.93
CA TYR A 426 -26.58 -16.04 -5.45
C TYR A 426 -25.07 -16.32 -5.34
N ILE A 427 -24.21 -15.32 -5.61
CA ILE A 427 -22.77 -15.44 -5.38
C ILE A 427 -22.50 -15.77 -3.90
N LEU A 428 -23.19 -15.13 -2.97
CA LEU A 428 -23.04 -15.44 -1.54
C LEU A 428 -23.38 -16.90 -1.23
N LYS A 429 -24.45 -17.44 -1.82
CA LYS A 429 -24.80 -18.87 -1.71
C LYS A 429 -23.72 -19.77 -2.30
N ASP A 430 -23.15 -19.39 -3.44
CA ASP A 430 -22.01 -20.11 -4.03
C ASP A 430 -20.80 -20.12 -3.08
N LEU A 431 -20.46 -18.98 -2.47
CA LEU A 431 -19.35 -18.88 -1.52
C LEU A 431 -19.60 -19.73 -0.25
N LYS A 432 -20.85 -19.86 0.19
CA LYS A 432 -21.25 -20.70 1.35
C LYS A 432 -21.41 -22.19 1.01
N GLY A 433 -21.33 -22.56 -0.27
CA GLY A 433 -21.55 -23.93 -0.74
C GLY A 433 -23.02 -24.36 -0.77
N GLU A 434 -23.96 -23.43 -0.59
CA GLU A 434 -25.40 -23.71 -0.53
C GLU A 434 -26.00 -24.07 -1.89
N THR A 435 -25.30 -23.76 -2.99
CA THR A 435 -25.75 -24.05 -4.37
C THR A 435 -25.37 -25.46 -4.85
N GLY A 436 -24.67 -26.23 -4.01
CA GLY A 436 -24.09 -27.52 -4.38
C GLY A 436 -22.97 -27.40 -5.43
N TRP A 437 -22.43 -26.21 -5.61
CA TRP A 437 -21.31 -25.95 -6.51
C TRP A 437 -19.97 -26.31 -5.84
N VAL A 438 -19.09 -26.99 -6.57
CA VAL A 438 -17.92 -27.68 -5.98
C VAL A 438 -16.86 -26.76 -5.43
N GLY A 439 -16.68 -25.55 -5.95
CA GLY A 439 -15.55 -24.73 -5.48
C GLY A 439 -15.77 -24.05 -4.13
N ALA A 440 -16.93 -24.13 -3.48
CA ALA A 440 -16.96 -23.93 -2.02
C ALA A 440 -16.13 -25.00 -1.31
N THR A 441 -16.10 -26.22 -1.85
CA THR A 441 -15.19 -27.30 -1.41
C THR A 441 -13.73 -26.90 -1.66
N PHE A 442 -13.41 -26.28 -2.80
CA PHE A 442 -12.06 -25.76 -3.05
C PHE A 442 -11.72 -24.57 -2.15
N LEU A 443 -12.70 -23.72 -1.82
CA LEU A 443 -12.52 -22.60 -0.91
C LEU A 443 -12.15 -23.07 0.51
N ASN A 444 -12.58 -24.27 0.92
CA ASN A 444 -12.19 -24.86 2.21
C ASN A 444 -10.67 -25.07 2.34
N ALA A 445 -9.94 -25.28 1.23
CA ALA A 445 -8.48 -25.31 1.24
C ALA A 445 -7.86 -23.96 1.64
N PHE A 446 -8.65 -22.89 1.58
CA PHE A 446 -8.29 -21.54 2.01
C PHE A 446 -8.99 -21.12 3.32
N GLY A 447 -9.55 -22.08 4.08
CA GLY A 447 -10.28 -21.81 5.32
C GLY A 447 -11.77 -21.49 5.14
N GLY A 448 -12.28 -21.55 3.91
CA GLY A 448 -13.71 -21.44 3.62
C GLY A 448 -14.25 -20.01 3.68
N TYR A 449 -15.57 -19.90 3.70
CA TYR A 449 -16.31 -18.64 3.64
C TYR A 449 -15.92 -17.63 4.74
N GLU A 450 -15.86 -18.07 6.00
CA GLU A 450 -15.56 -17.18 7.13
C GLU A 450 -14.11 -16.68 7.13
N SER A 451 -13.17 -17.47 6.62
CA SER A 451 -11.79 -17.03 6.41
C SER A 451 -11.69 -16.04 5.25
N LEU A 452 -12.39 -16.29 4.14
CA LEU A 452 -12.41 -15.40 2.98
C LEU A 452 -12.80 -13.97 3.38
N LYS A 453 -13.78 -13.82 4.26
CA LYS A 453 -14.25 -12.51 4.77
C LYS A 453 -13.15 -11.64 5.37
N LYS A 454 -12.02 -12.21 5.79
CA LYS A 454 -10.96 -11.51 6.52
C LYS A 454 -9.62 -11.51 5.77
N MET A 455 -9.59 -12.10 4.57
CA MET A 455 -8.37 -12.25 3.78
C MET A 455 -7.79 -10.91 3.31
N SER A 456 -6.48 -10.88 3.14
CA SER A 456 -5.82 -9.82 2.37
C SER A 456 -6.27 -9.84 0.90
N ILE A 457 -6.02 -8.74 0.17
CA ILE A 457 -6.38 -8.63 -1.26
C ILE A 457 -5.83 -9.82 -2.05
N TYR A 458 -4.55 -10.14 -1.85
CA TYR A 458 -3.89 -11.23 -2.55
C TYR A 458 -4.56 -12.58 -2.28
N GLN A 459 -4.77 -12.90 -1.00
CA GLN A 459 -5.37 -14.17 -0.59
C GLN A 459 -6.79 -14.31 -1.14
N ALA A 460 -7.58 -13.24 -1.09
CA ALA A 460 -8.93 -13.23 -1.63
C ALA A 460 -8.95 -13.37 -3.16
N VAL A 461 -8.00 -12.74 -3.88
CA VAL A 461 -7.91 -12.89 -5.34
C VAL A 461 -7.68 -14.35 -5.72
N ILE A 462 -6.70 -15.02 -5.10
CA ILE A 462 -6.36 -16.41 -5.41
C ILE A 462 -7.41 -17.39 -4.93
N ALA A 463 -7.88 -17.24 -3.69
CA ALA A 463 -8.90 -18.12 -3.15
C ALA A 463 -10.13 -18.12 -4.07
N PHE A 464 -10.50 -16.95 -4.59
CA PHE A 464 -11.59 -16.83 -5.54
C PHE A 464 -11.23 -17.39 -6.93
N GLU A 465 -10.09 -17.02 -7.51
CA GLU A 465 -9.65 -17.50 -8.82
C GLU A 465 -9.58 -19.04 -8.87
N CYS A 466 -8.87 -19.64 -7.92
CA CYS A 466 -8.66 -21.10 -7.88
C CYS A 466 -9.96 -21.85 -7.60
N SER A 467 -10.85 -21.28 -6.79
CA SER A 467 -12.12 -21.92 -6.48
C SER A 467 -13.07 -21.81 -7.68
N PHE A 468 -13.28 -20.60 -8.21
CA PHE A 468 -14.40 -20.25 -9.07
C PHE A 468 -14.05 -20.10 -10.55
N GLU A 469 -12.93 -19.46 -10.91
CA GLU A 469 -12.70 -19.15 -12.33
C GLU A 469 -12.45 -20.41 -13.15
N LEU A 470 -11.72 -21.40 -12.61
CA LEU A 470 -11.34 -22.65 -13.28
C LEU A 470 -11.09 -22.44 -14.79
N ALA A 471 -10.42 -21.36 -15.22
CA ALA A 471 -10.07 -21.07 -16.62
C ALA A 471 -8.56 -21.31 -16.85
N GLY A 472 -8.20 -21.73 -18.07
CA GLY A 472 -6.86 -22.22 -18.39
C GLY A 472 -5.81 -21.13 -18.65
N ASP A 473 -6.23 -19.88 -18.88
CA ASP A 473 -5.34 -18.73 -18.99
C ASP A 473 -5.64 -17.73 -17.86
N PRO A 474 -4.92 -17.85 -16.73
CA PRO A 474 -5.26 -17.15 -15.51
C PRO A 474 -4.84 -15.68 -15.59
N GLY A 475 -5.82 -14.80 -15.75
CA GLY A 475 -5.65 -13.33 -15.68
C GLY A 475 -5.34 -12.81 -14.28
N PHE A 476 -4.57 -13.54 -13.46
CA PHE A 476 -4.26 -13.21 -12.07
C PHE A 476 -3.69 -11.79 -11.95
N LEU A 477 -2.78 -11.40 -12.85
CA LEU A 477 -2.15 -10.08 -12.84
C LEU A 477 -3.18 -8.96 -12.96
N ASP A 478 -4.14 -9.13 -13.86
CA ASP A 478 -5.19 -8.15 -14.11
C ASP A 478 -6.18 -8.15 -12.94
N ARG A 479 -6.59 -9.33 -12.44
CA ARG A 479 -7.45 -9.48 -11.24
C ARG A 479 -6.85 -8.79 -10.02
N PHE A 480 -5.56 -8.99 -9.78
CA PHE A 480 -4.84 -8.37 -8.67
C PHE A 480 -4.69 -6.85 -8.86
N ALA A 481 -4.39 -6.38 -10.07
CA ALA A 481 -4.34 -4.95 -10.37
C ALA A 481 -5.71 -4.28 -10.17
N PHE A 482 -6.80 -4.92 -10.64
CA PHE A 482 -8.16 -4.44 -10.43
C PHE A 482 -8.54 -4.37 -8.96
N ALA A 483 -8.24 -5.43 -8.19
CA ALA A 483 -8.52 -5.45 -6.76
C ALA A 483 -7.82 -4.28 -6.04
N ASN A 484 -6.54 -4.04 -6.32
CA ASN A 484 -5.79 -2.92 -5.73
C ASN A 484 -6.33 -1.56 -6.18
N SER A 485 -6.68 -1.40 -7.46
CA SER A 485 -7.30 -0.16 -7.96
C SER A 485 -8.63 0.12 -7.25
N ILE A 486 -9.50 -0.89 -7.14
CA ILE A 486 -10.81 -0.78 -6.50
C ILE A 486 -10.67 -0.47 -5.01
N TYR A 487 -9.77 -1.17 -4.32
CA TYR A 487 -9.48 -0.94 -2.90
C TYR A 487 -9.06 0.51 -2.65
N ARG A 488 -8.06 1.00 -3.39
CA ARG A 488 -7.56 2.38 -3.26
C ARG A 488 -8.64 3.44 -3.52
N SER A 489 -9.59 3.15 -4.41
CA SER A 489 -10.67 4.08 -4.75
C SER A 489 -11.86 4.06 -3.79
N LEU A 490 -12.12 2.94 -3.11
CA LEU A 490 -13.33 2.73 -2.31
C LEU A 490 -13.09 2.67 -0.80
N GLU A 491 -11.92 2.22 -0.33
CA GLU A 491 -11.61 2.16 1.10
C GLU A 491 -11.65 3.54 1.76
N SER A 492 -11.21 4.59 1.05
CA SER A 492 -11.23 5.97 1.54
C SER A 492 -12.64 6.53 1.81
N ASN A 493 -13.69 5.81 1.40
CA ASN A 493 -15.09 6.23 1.52
C ASN A 493 -15.88 5.37 2.53
N VAL A 494 -15.25 4.44 3.24
CA VAL A 494 -15.91 3.64 4.30
C VAL A 494 -15.80 4.40 5.62
N GLY A 495 -16.57 5.47 5.73
CA GLY A 495 -16.61 6.34 6.90
C GLY A 495 -17.49 7.58 6.78
N GLU A 496 -18.52 7.55 5.94
CA GLU A 496 -19.61 8.54 5.95
C GLU A 496 -20.88 7.98 6.58
#